data_AF-A0AAE9EUJ8-F1
#
_entry.id   AF-A0AAE9EUJ8-F1
#
_cell.length_a   1.000
_cell.length_b   1.000
_cell.length_c   1.000
_cell.angle_alpha   90.00
_cell.angle_beta   90.00
_cell.angle_gamma   90.00
#
_symmetry.space_group_name_H-M   'P 1'
#
loop_
_entity.id
_entity.type
_entity.pdbx_description
1 polymer ?
#
loop_
_entity_poly.entity_id
_entity_poly.type
_entity_poly.pdbx_seq_one_letter_code
_entity_poly.pdbx_strand_id
1 'polypeptide(L)'
;MVLSKPLPYDCNRHIIMHMEPNLRILLSLRCPSLQAADKSVPFKCQKLEFKENETTIDEVDYKVGIHIHMANKNRITEHIANFNRSGGLNCDIDMVGRRDWLKLRDLYPGDVQLQPLREGQRADDPIFGDHQPFLQFTFKYQNEEYIERVEYTKSLIEAYIHINSLLFGGRSEPIRVKHLQLRADILGLPKAVKFHSKEVDARFTTANGFEKLKEIMKGF
;
A
#
# COMPACT_ATOMS: atom_id res chain seq x y z
N MET A 1 5.08 -38.91 7.32
CA MET A 1 4.98 -38.94 5.84
C MET A 1 5.34 -37.55 5.35
N VAL A 2 6.51 -37.37 4.75
CA VAL A 2 6.85 -36.14 4.05
C VAL A 2 6.25 -36.25 2.65
N LEU A 3 5.28 -35.41 2.31
CA LEU A 3 4.77 -35.30 0.94
C LEU A 3 5.92 -34.80 0.05
N SER A 4 6.61 -35.73 -0.61
CA SER A 4 7.86 -35.48 -1.35
C SER A 4 7.66 -35.09 -2.82
N LYS A 5 6.40 -34.93 -3.27
CA LYS A 5 6.09 -34.43 -4.61
C LYS A 5 5.29 -33.13 -4.49
N PRO A 6 5.80 -31.99 -5.00
CA PRO A 6 5.01 -30.78 -5.07
C PRO A 6 3.78 -31.06 -5.94
N LEU A 7 2.64 -30.46 -5.57
CA LEU A 7 1.42 -30.55 -6.35
C LEU A 7 1.70 -30.14 -7.81
N PRO A 8 1.10 -30.82 -8.80
CA PRO A 8 1.19 -30.41 -10.19
C PRO A 8 0.80 -28.94 -10.37
N TYR A 9 1.47 -28.25 -11.31
CA TYR A 9 1.29 -26.81 -11.53
C TYR A 9 -0.16 -26.41 -11.78
N ASP A 10 -0.90 -27.20 -12.57
CA ASP A 10 -2.30 -26.94 -12.89
C ASP A 10 -3.21 -27.04 -11.65
N CYS A 11 -2.94 -27.99 -10.76
CA CYS A 11 -3.66 -28.10 -9.50
C CYS A 11 -3.41 -26.89 -8.61
N ASN A 12 -2.15 -26.43 -8.49
CA ASN A 12 -1.81 -25.24 -7.71
C ASN A 12 -2.52 -23.98 -8.24
N ARG A 13 -2.51 -23.77 -9.55
CA ARG A 13 -3.24 -22.64 -10.16
C ARG A 13 -4.73 -22.68 -9.85
N HIS A 14 -5.34 -23.86 -9.97
CA HIS A 14 -6.77 -24.01 -9.72
C HIS A 14 -7.12 -23.72 -8.26
N ILE A 15 -6.35 -24.27 -7.31
CA ILE A 15 -6.55 -24.01 -5.88
C ILE A 15 -6.37 -22.51 -5.59
N ILE A 16 -5.27 -21.90 -6.03
CA ILE A 16 -4.97 -20.48 -5.77
C ILE A 16 -6.03 -19.54 -6.38
N MET A 17 -6.59 -19.90 -7.55
CA MET A 17 -7.66 -19.12 -8.19
C MET A 17 -8.94 -19.05 -7.34
N HIS A 18 -9.19 -20.05 -6.50
CA HIS A 18 -10.37 -20.16 -5.65
C HIS A 18 -10.14 -19.71 -4.20
N MET A 19 -8.91 -19.34 -3.82
CA MET A 19 -8.61 -18.81 -2.50
C MET A 19 -9.12 -17.38 -2.32
N GLU A 20 -9.36 -17.01 -1.06
CA GLU A 20 -9.60 -15.62 -0.67
C GLU A 20 -8.38 -14.73 -1.03
N PRO A 21 -8.59 -13.50 -1.54
CA PRO A 21 -7.52 -12.68 -2.13
C PRO A 21 -6.37 -12.32 -1.20
N ASN A 22 -6.64 -12.03 0.07
CA ASN A 22 -5.62 -11.68 1.05
C ASN A 22 -4.83 -12.91 1.50
N LEU A 23 -5.50 -14.06 1.70
CA LEU A 23 -4.85 -15.33 2.01
C LEU A 23 -3.78 -15.69 0.99
N ARG A 24 -4.10 -15.61 -0.30
CA ARG A 24 -3.14 -15.95 -1.37
C ARG A 24 -2.00 -14.94 -1.49
N ILE A 25 -2.22 -13.66 -1.19
CA ILE A 25 -1.13 -12.67 -1.08
C ILE A 25 -0.16 -13.11 0.02
N LEU A 26 -0.67 -13.39 1.22
CA LEU A 26 0.16 -13.80 2.36
C LEU A 26 0.93 -15.09 2.07
N LEU A 27 0.27 -16.09 1.46
CA LEU A 27 0.91 -17.32 1.02
C LEU A 27 2.00 -17.07 -0.03
N SER A 28 1.74 -16.23 -1.03
CA SER A 28 2.72 -15.89 -2.07
C SER A 28 3.94 -15.16 -1.51
N LEU A 29 3.78 -14.36 -0.45
CA LEU A 29 4.88 -13.65 0.19
C LEU A 29 5.75 -14.57 1.04
N ARG A 30 5.16 -15.58 1.68
CA ARG A 30 5.90 -16.56 2.50
C ARG A 30 6.51 -17.69 1.66
N CYS A 31 5.92 -18.00 0.50
CA CYS A 31 6.32 -19.10 -0.37
C CYS A 31 6.59 -18.62 -1.82
N PRO A 32 7.83 -18.20 -2.14
CA PRO A 32 8.18 -17.71 -3.47
C PRO A 32 7.90 -18.70 -4.61
N SER A 33 7.94 -20.02 -4.33
CA SER A 33 7.61 -21.06 -5.31
C SER A 33 6.16 -21.03 -5.80
N LEU A 34 5.25 -20.41 -5.04
CA LEU A 34 3.84 -20.24 -5.41
C LEU A 34 3.56 -18.90 -6.11
N GLN A 35 4.51 -17.98 -6.08
CA GLN A 35 4.34 -16.63 -6.62
C GLN A 35 4.02 -16.66 -8.12
N ALA A 36 4.73 -17.48 -8.90
CA ALA A 36 4.47 -17.61 -10.33
C ALA A 36 3.02 -18.08 -10.61
N ALA A 37 2.53 -19.06 -9.85
CA ALA A 37 1.18 -19.56 -9.98
C ALA A 37 0.14 -18.49 -9.60
N ASP A 38 0.32 -17.80 -8.46
CA ASP A 38 -0.58 -16.72 -8.01
C ASP A 38 -0.64 -15.54 -9.00
N LYS A 39 0.50 -15.13 -9.54
CA LYS A 39 0.56 -14.01 -10.50
C LYS A 39 -0.03 -14.38 -11.87
N SER A 40 -0.05 -15.67 -12.21
CA SER A 40 -0.62 -16.18 -13.47
C SER A 40 -2.14 -16.36 -13.47
N VAL A 41 -2.79 -16.28 -12.31
CA VAL A 41 -4.25 -16.40 -12.19
C VAL A 41 -4.89 -15.04 -11.95
N PRO A 42 -6.14 -14.80 -12.39
CA PRO A 42 -6.81 -13.53 -12.19
C PRO A 42 -6.91 -13.16 -10.70
N PHE A 43 -6.68 -11.89 -10.37
CA PHE A 43 -7.00 -11.33 -9.06
C PHE A 43 -8.45 -10.84 -9.07
N LYS A 44 -9.25 -11.26 -8.07
CA LYS A 44 -10.65 -10.87 -7.93
C LYS A 44 -10.91 -10.46 -6.48
N CYS A 45 -11.39 -9.24 -6.24
CA CYS A 45 -11.87 -8.79 -4.93
C CYS A 45 -13.24 -8.10 -5.05
N GLN A 46 -13.95 -7.96 -3.94
CA GLN A 46 -15.20 -7.22 -3.87
C GLN A 46 -14.90 -5.72 -3.83
N LYS A 47 -14.03 -5.30 -2.92
CA LYS A 47 -13.70 -3.89 -2.68
C LYS A 47 -12.18 -3.69 -2.77
N LEU A 48 -11.77 -2.63 -3.46
CA LEU A 48 -10.40 -2.13 -3.42
C LEU A 48 -10.46 -0.63 -3.15
N GLU A 49 -9.83 -0.17 -2.08
CA GLU A 49 -9.77 1.25 -1.72
C GLU A 49 -8.30 1.70 -1.60
N PHE A 50 -7.96 2.78 -2.30
CA PHE A 50 -6.67 3.43 -2.18
C PHE A 50 -6.83 4.73 -1.40
N LYS A 51 -6.11 4.87 -0.29
CA LYS A 51 -5.98 6.08 0.52
C LYS A 51 -4.50 6.48 0.60
N GLU A 52 -4.23 7.60 1.28
CA GLU A 52 -2.85 8.02 1.56
C GLU A 52 -2.11 6.94 2.39
N ASN A 53 -1.10 6.31 1.79
CA ASN A 53 -0.24 5.27 2.38
C ASN A 53 -0.98 4.03 2.90
N GLU A 54 -2.20 3.79 2.42
CA GLU A 54 -3.03 2.66 2.83
C GLU A 54 -3.80 2.11 1.63
N THR A 55 -3.75 0.79 1.46
CA THR A 55 -4.53 0.07 0.45
C THR A 55 -5.40 -0.96 1.15
N THR A 56 -6.71 -0.87 0.97
CA THR A 56 -7.67 -1.84 1.51
C THR A 56 -8.08 -2.83 0.43
N ILE A 57 -7.89 -4.12 0.68
CA ILE A 57 -8.41 -5.20 -0.16
C ILE A 57 -9.49 -5.94 0.63
N ASP A 58 -10.73 -5.82 0.16
CA ASP A 58 -11.92 -6.28 0.86
C ASP A 58 -12.02 -5.68 2.28
N GLU A 59 -11.66 -6.43 3.32
CA GLU A 59 -11.70 -6.01 4.72
C GLU A 59 -10.30 -5.85 5.34
N VAL A 60 -9.25 -6.01 4.54
CA VAL A 60 -7.85 -5.98 5.02
C VAL A 60 -7.18 -4.69 4.60
N ASP A 61 -6.82 -3.89 5.59
CA ASP A 61 -6.06 -2.64 5.41
C ASP A 61 -4.56 -2.91 5.44
N TYR A 62 -3.87 -2.61 4.34
CA TYR A 62 -2.43 -2.65 4.22
C TYR A 62 -1.89 -1.22 4.35
N LYS A 63 -1.34 -0.88 5.51
CA LYS A 63 -0.93 0.49 5.86
C LYS A 63 0.57 0.60 6.04
N VAL A 64 1.14 1.69 5.54
CA VAL A 64 2.51 2.10 5.82
C VAL A 64 2.48 3.45 6.55
N GLY A 65 3.30 3.59 7.59
CA GLY A 65 3.48 4.84 8.30
C GLY A 65 4.84 4.94 8.97
N ILE A 66 5.16 6.11 9.51
CA ILE A 66 6.40 6.34 10.27
C ILE A 66 6.12 6.13 11.75
N HIS A 67 6.73 5.11 12.33
CA HIS A 67 6.75 4.88 13.77
C HIS A 67 7.86 5.72 14.40
N ILE A 68 7.50 6.52 15.41
CA ILE A 68 8.43 7.41 16.09
C ILE A 68 8.85 6.79 17.41
N HIS A 69 10.13 6.41 17.52
CA HIS A 69 10.72 6.02 18.78
C HIS A 69 11.38 7.23 19.44
N MET A 70 10.87 7.66 20.59
CA MET A 70 11.46 8.77 21.35
C MET A 70 12.60 8.27 22.22
N ALA A 71 13.77 8.94 22.19
CA ALA A 71 14.91 8.57 23.04
C ALA A 71 14.55 8.67 24.54
N ASN A 72 13.72 9.65 24.91
CA ASN A 72 13.20 9.81 26.25
C ASN A 72 11.70 9.45 26.29
N LYS A 73 11.37 8.35 26.97
CA LYS A 73 9.97 7.88 27.13
C LYS A 73 9.05 8.91 27.78
N ASN A 74 9.58 9.80 28.63
CA ASN A 74 8.79 10.86 29.27
C ASN A 74 8.36 11.96 28.30
N ARG A 75 8.90 11.98 27.08
CA ARG A 75 8.51 12.91 26.00
C ARG A 75 7.51 12.31 25.02
N ILE A 76 7.07 11.06 25.23
CA ILE A 76 6.00 10.45 24.42
C ILE A 76 4.68 11.11 24.84
N THR A 77 4.21 12.04 24.00
CA THR A 77 2.87 12.61 24.15
C THR A 77 1.82 11.58 23.75
N GLU A 78 0.59 11.77 24.23
CA GLU A 78 -0.54 10.92 23.84
C GLU A 78 -0.76 10.92 22.32
N HIS A 79 -0.49 12.05 21.67
CA HIS A 79 -0.55 12.21 20.22
C HIS A 79 0.45 11.27 19.49
N ILE A 80 1.71 11.21 19.96
CA ILE A 80 2.72 10.28 19.42
C ILE A 80 2.28 8.83 19.63
N ALA A 81 1.82 8.50 20.85
CA ALA A 81 1.36 7.16 21.16
C ALA A 81 0.17 6.74 20.26
N ASN A 82 -0.77 7.67 20.00
CA ASN A 82 -1.90 7.43 19.11
C ASN A 82 -1.47 7.19 17.67
N PHE A 83 -0.53 7.97 17.13
CA PHE A 83 0.00 7.70 15.78
C PHE A 83 0.68 6.35 15.72
N ASN A 84 1.60 6.06 16.64
CA ASN A 84 2.32 4.78 16.65
C ASN A 84 1.38 3.57 16.77
N ARG A 85 0.30 3.68 17.56
CA ARG A 85 -0.74 2.64 17.67
C ARG A 85 -1.63 2.52 16.43
N SER A 86 -1.85 3.60 15.70
CA SER A 86 -2.73 3.62 14.51
C SER A 86 -2.00 3.38 13.20
N GLY A 87 -0.79 2.82 13.24
CA GLY A 87 0.00 2.49 12.05
C GLY A 87 1.13 3.48 11.71
N GLY A 88 1.35 4.50 12.54
CA GLY A 88 2.39 5.51 12.37
C GLY A 88 1.89 6.81 11.71
N LEU A 89 2.82 7.76 11.57
CA LEU A 89 2.61 9.02 10.84
C LEU A 89 2.39 8.75 9.35
N ASN A 90 1.49 9.49 8.72
CA ASN A 90 1.17 9.35 7.29
C ASN A 90 1.97 10.32 6.39
N CYS A 91 3.04 10.92 6.90
CA CYS A 91 3.89 11.84 6.14
C CYS A 91 5.35 11.62 6.53
N ASP A 92 6.24 11.88 5.57
CA ASP A 92 7.67 11.88 5.83
C ASP A 92 8.04 12.98 6.82
N ILE A 93 9.17 12.78 7.50
CA ILE A 93 9.74 13.76 8.40
C ILE A 93 11.20 14.08 8.05
N ASP A 94 11.61 15.30 8.36
CA ASP A 94 13.00 15.76 8.26
C ASP A 94 13.83 15.35 9.49
N MET A 95 15.13 15.66 9.47
CA MET A 95 16.08 15.29 10.54
C MET A 95 15.74 15.91 11.90
N VAL A 96 14.93 16.96 11.94
CA VAL A 96 14.52 17.63 13.18
C VAL A 96 13.06 17.33 13.54
N GLY A 97 12.42 16.39 12.85
CA GLY A 97 11.07 15.92 13.18
C GLY A 97 9.95 16.83 12.70
N ARG A 98 10.18 17.69 11.71
CA ARG A 98 9.12 18.40 10.98
C ARG A 98 8.58 17.54 9.85
N ARG A 99 7.34 17.78 9.45
CA ARG A 99 6.77 17.13 8.28
C ARG A 99 7.48 17.58 7.01
N ASP A 100 7.94 16.61 6.25
CA ASP A 100 8.56 16.81 4.95
C ASP A 100 7.51 16.62 3.86
N TRP A 101 6.79 17.71 3.56
CA TRP A 101 5.78 17.74 2.50
C TRP A 101 6.39 17.70 1.08
N LEU A 102 7.72 17.87 0.95
CA LEU A 102 8.40 17.89 -0.35
C LEU A 102 8.61 16.49 -0.91
N LYS A 103 8.77 15.47 -0.05
CA LYS A 103 8.89 14.06 -0.46
C LYS A 103 7.62 13.45 -1.07
N LEU A 104 6.48 14.15 -0.97
CA LEU A 104 5.25 13.82 -1.69
C LEU A 104 5.27 14.21 -3.18
N ARG A 105 6.34 14.86 -3.66
CA ARG A 105 6.41 15.43 -5.01
C ARG A 105 7.07 14.52 -6.05
N ASP A 106 7.75 13.46 -5.62
CA ASP A 106 8.39 12.54 -6.54
C ASP A 106 7.36 11.53 -7.07
N LEU A 107 7.01 11.67 -8.35
CA LEU A 107 6.20 10.67 -9.07
C LEU A 107 7.11 9.57 -9.60
N TYR A 108 6.86 8.34 -9.16
CA TYR A 108 7.59 7.16 -9.57
C TYR A 108 6.96 6.52 -10.81
N PRO A 109 7.72 5.71 -11.57
CA PRO A 109 7.17 4.99 -12.72
C PRO A 109 6.02 4.05 -12.34
N GLY A 110 4.80 4.39 -12.76
CA GLY A 110 3.58 3.65 -12.42
C GLY A 110 2.60 4.47 -11.58
N ASP A 111 3.07 5.57 -10.97
CA ASP A 111 2.23 6.44 -10.17
C ASP A 111 1.16 7.13 -11.02
N VAL A 112 -0.02 7.25 -10.42
CA VAL A 112 -1.18 7.91 -11.02
C VAL A 112 -1.58 9.08 -10.15
N GLN A 113 -1.21 10.28 -10.61
CA GLN A 113 -1.65 11.52 -9.97
C GLN A 113 -3.10 11.82 -10.33
N LEU A 114 -3.99 11.81 -9.33
CA LEU A 114 -5.42 12.10 -9.48
C LEU A 114 -5.75 13.56 -9.14
N GLN A 115 -4.98 14.17 -8.25
CA GLN A 115 -5.16 15.55 -7.81
C GLN A 115 -3.87 16.37 -7.88
N PRO A 116 -3.95 17.72 -7.96
CA PRO A 116 -2.79 18.58 -7.86
C PRO A 116 -2.05 18.33 -6.55
N LEU A 117 -0.73 18.32 -6.60
CA LEU A 117 0.09 18.32 -5.40
C LEU A 117 -0.23 19.57 -4.59
N ARG A 118 -0.54 19.41 -3.30
CA ARG A 118 -0.79 20.55 -2.42
C ARG A 118 0.50 21.37 -2.32
N GLU A 119 0.40 22.68 -2.56
CA GLU A 119 1.50 23.59 -2.27
C GLU A 119 1.80 23.55 -0.77
N GLY A 120 3.08 23.49 -0.41
CA GLY A 120 3.50 23.27 0.97
C GLY A 120 2.90 24.33 1.88
N GLN A 121 2.23 23.89 2.95
CA GLN A 121 1.91 24.80 4.05
C GLN A 121 3.19 25.10 4.83
N ARG A 122 3.20 26.24 5.53
CA ARG A 122 4.34 26.81 6.28
C ARG A 122 5.10 25.76 7.07
N ALA A 123 6.40 26.01 7.28
CA ALA A 123 7.23 25.18 8.15
C ALA A 123 6.54 24.97 9.51
N ASP A 124 6.11 23.74 9.76
CA ASP A 124 5.57 23.33 11.05
C ASP A 124 6.69 23.44 12.10
N ASP A 125 6.33 23.77 13.34
CA ASP A 125 7.25 23.59 14.46
C ASP A 125 7.68 22.11 14.54
N PRO A 126 8.92 21.81 14.98
CA PRO A 126 9.37 20.43 15.18
C PRO A 126 8.35 19.65 16.02
N ILE A 127 7.74 18.62 15.43
CA ILE A 127 6.74 17.81 16.11
C ILE A 127 7.43 16.88 17.13
N PHE A 128 8.68 16.52 16.84
CA PHE A 128 9.45 15.55 17.62
C PHE A 128 10.81 16.15 18.03
N GLY A 129 11.20 15.94 19.29
CA GLY A 129 12.56 16.23 19.78
C GLY A 129 13.53 15.13 19.38
N ASP A 130 14.44 14.71 20.27
CA ASP A 130 15.33 13.57 19.99
C ASP A 130 14.53 12.27 19.73
N HIS A 131 14.53 11.82 18.49
CA HIS A 131 13.72 10.71 18.01
C HIS A 131 14.47 9.85 17.00
N GLN A 132 14.01 8.62 16.85
CA GLN A 132 14.44 7.69 15.83
C GLN A 132 13.21 7.19 15.06
N PRO A 133 13.07 7.54 13.77
CA PRO A 133 11.98 7.06 12.94
C PRO A 133 12.23 5.65 12.39
N PHE A 134 11.14 4.89 12.24
CA PHE A 134 11.11 3.59 11.58
C PHE A 134 9.95 3.58 10.59
N LEU A 135 10.13 2.94 9.43
CA LEU A 135 8.99 2.59 8.59
C LEU A 135 8.24 1.44 9.27
N GLN A 136 6.94 1.58 9.42
CA GLN A 136 6.05 0.57 9.96
C GLN A 136 5.06 0.14 8.89
N PHE A 137 5.09 -1.14 8.56
CA PHE A 137 4.03 -1.79 7.80
C PHE A 137 3.07 -2.46 8.77
N THR A 138 1.77 -2.21 8.62
CA THR A 138 0.72 -2.75 9.48
C THR A 138 -0.39 -3.32 8.60
N PHE A 139 -0.83 -4.55 8.90
CA PHE A 139 -2.08 -5.07 8.36
C PHE A 139 -2.79 -5.97 9.36
N LYS A 140 -4.10 -6.10 9.22
CA LYS A 140 -4.92 -6.95 10.10
C LYS A 140 -5.63 -8.03 9.29
N TYR A 141 -5.44 -9.28 9.68
CA TYR A 141 -6.07 -10.43 9.03
C TYR A 141 -6.62 -11.38 10.09
N GLN A 142 -7.89 -11.78 9.97
CA GLN A 142 -8.55 -12.73 10.89
C GLN A 142 -8.33 -12.43 12.39
N ASN A 143 -8.50 -11.15 12.77
CA ASN A 143 -8.26 -10.60 14.12
C ASN A 143 -6.80 -10.53 14.59
N GLU A 144 -5.85 -11.00 13.81
CA GLU A 144 -4.43 -10.83 14.10
C GLU A 144 -3.90 -9.55 13.45
N GLU A 145 -3.21 -8.75 14.25
CA GLU A 145 -2.50 -7.57 13.77
C GLU A 145 -1.03 -7.93 13.54
N TYR A 146 -0.56 -7.65 12.32
CA TYR A 146 0.81 -7.88 11.90
C TYR A 146 1.51 -6.55 11.76
N ILE A 147 2.65 -6.40 12.41
CA ILE A 147 3.46 -5.19 12.38
C ILE A 147 4.90 -5.57 12.05
N GLU A 148 5.42 -5.02 10.97
CA GLU A 148 6.84 -5.09 10.63
C GLU A 148 7.43 -3.68 10.65
N ARG A 149 8.62 -3.54 11.23
CA ARG A 149 9.33 -2.27 11.34
C ARG A 149 10.73 -2.40 10.77
N VAL A 150 11.13 -1.42 9.97
CA VAL A 150 12.46 -1.34 9.38
C VAL A 150 13.03 0.07 9.54
N GLU A 151 14.34 0.19 9.42
CA GLU A 151 15.00 1.51 9.45
C GLU A 151 14.43 2.42 8.36
N TYR A 152 14.19 3.68 8.72
CA TYR A 152 13.68 4.69 7.79
C TYR A 152 14.80 5.21 6.88
N THR A 153 15.17 4.39 5.90
CA THR A 153 16.20 4.71 4.89
C THR A 153 15.61 5.20 3.57
N LYS A 154 14.30 5.04 3.38
CA LYS A 154 13.53 5.38 2.17
C LYS A 154 12.29 6.16 2.57
N SER A 155 11.76 6.95 1.64
CA SER A 155 10.55 7.73 1.90
C SER A 155 9.33 6.85 2.10
N LEU A 156 8.29 7.42 2.71
CA LEU A 156 7.03 6.74 2.93
C LEU A 156 6.36 6.35 1.60
N ILE A 157 6.46 7.19 0.57
CA ILE A 157 5.93 6.91 -0.76
C ILE A 157 6.66 5.73 -1.43
N GLU A 158 7.99 5.64 -1.32
CA GLU A 158 8.75 4.49 -1.82
C GLU A 158 8.34 3.18 -1.14
N ALA A 159 8.17 3.23 0.19
CA ALA A 159 7.70 2.08 0.96
C ALA A 159 6.28 1.67 0.54
N TYR A 160 5.39 2.63 0.33
CA TYR A 160 4.02 2.37 -0.12
C TYR A 160 3.97 1.76 -1.54
N ILE A 161 4.75 2.29 -2.49
CA ILE A 161 4.88 1.71 -3.84
C ILE A 161 5.44 0.29 -3.76
N HIS A 162 6.40 0.04 -2.87
CA HIS A 162 6.94 -1.29 -2.65
C HIS A 162 5.84 -2.26 -2.18
N ILE A 163 5.03 -1.88 -1.19
CA ILE A 163 3.89 -2.68 -0.74
C ILE A 163 2.91 -2.95 -1.90
N ASN A 164 2.49 -1.92 -2.63
CA ASN A 164 1.57 -2.11 -3.77
C ASN A 164 2.16 -2.98 -4.89
N SER A 165 3.48 -2.94 -5.06
CA SER A 165 4.20 -3.85 -5.97
C SER A 165 4.13 -5.30 -5.51
N LEU A 166 4.21 -5.56 -4.20
CA LEU A 166 4.01 -6.89 -3.64
C LEU A 166 2.57 -7.39 -3.87
N LEU A 167 1.57 -6.55 -3.61
CA LEU A 167 0.15 -6.88 -3.73
C LEU A 167 -0.24 -7.16 -5.20
N PHE A 168 0.07 -6.24 -6.11
CA PHE A 168 -0.47 -6.22 -7.47
C PHE A 168 0.55 -6.42 -8.59
N GLY A 169 1.84 -6.21 -8.32
CA GLY A 169 2.90 -6.27 -9.32
C GLY A 169 3.08 -7.68 -9.92
N GLY A 170 3.58 -7.73 -11.16
CA GLY A 170 3.93 -8.98 -11.84
C GLY A 170 2.75 -9.81 -12.37
N ARG A 171 1.52 -9.29 -12.29
CA ARG A 171 0.32 -9.99 -12.79
C ARG A 171 0.15 -9.75 -14.28
N SER A 172 -0.16 -10.80 -15.02
CA SER A 172 -0.42 -10.73 -16.47
C SER A 172 -1.83 -10.28 -16.81
N GLU A 173 -2.77 -10.50 -15.89
CA GLU A 173 -4.18 -10.14 -16.02
C GLU A 173 -4.51 -8.91 -15.17
N PRO A 174 -5.47 -8.08 -15.59
CA PRO A 174 -5.96 -6.98 -14.77
C PRO A 174 -6.53 -7.45 -13.43
N ILE A 175 -6.37 -6.62 -12.42
CA ILE A 175 -7.04 -6.78 -11.13
C ILE A 175 -8.53 -6.55 -11.36
N ARG A 176 -9.34 -7.59 -11.14
CA ARG A 176 -10.80 -7.50 -11.25
C ARG A 176 -11.35 -7.13 -9.88
N VAL A 177 -12.12 -6.06 -9.83
CA VAL A 177 -12.73 -5.55 -8.60
C VAL A 177 -14.19 -5.22 -8.89
N LYS A 178 -15.09 -5.39 -7.92
CA LYS A 178 -16.48 -4.93 -8.11
C LYS A 178 -16.59 -3.44 -7.86
N HIS A 179 -16.06 -2.97 -6.75
CA HIS A 179 -16.10 -1.58 -6.30
C HIS A 179 -14.69 -1.05 -6.05
N LEU A 180 -14.23 -0.14 -6.91
CA LEU A 180 -12.93 0.53 -6.79
C LEU A 180 -13.12 1.93 -6.20
N GLN A 181 -12.46 2.24 -5.10
CA GLN A 181 -12.52 3.55 -4.44
C GLN A 181 -11.15 4.22 -4.45
N LEU A 182 -11.08 5.44 -4.97
CA LEU A 182 -9.85 6.23 -5.10
C LEU A 182 -9.96 7.49 -4.25
N ARG A 183 -9.31 7.48 -3.08
CA ARG A 183 -9.33 8.55 -2.07
C ARG A 183 -7.95 9.13 -1.75
N ALA A 184 -6.98 8.90 -2.63
CA ALA A 184 -5.63 9.43 -2.53
C ALA A 184 -5.36 10.45 -3.65
N ASP A 185 -4.48 11.42 -3.38
CA ASP A 185 -4.06 12.40 -4.38
C ASP A 185 -3.16 11.75 -5.44
N ILE A 186 -2.34 10.76 -5.04
CA ILE A 186 -1.49 9.93 -5.90
C ILE A 186 -1.75 8.45 -5.56
N LEU A 187 -1.92 7.61 -6.58
CA LEU A 187 -1.91 6.17 -6.44
C LEU A 187 -0.49 5.64 -6.68
N GLY A 188 0.19 5.20 -5.61
CA GLY A 188 1.51 4.58 -5.70
C GLY A 188 1.43 3.15 -6.25
N LEU A 189 1.32 3.00 -7.57
CA LEU A 189 1.00 1.73 -8.22
C LEU A 189 2.23 1.10 -8.90
N PRO A 190 2.32 -0.24 -8.96
CA PRO A 190 3.34 -0.89 -9.76
C PRO A 190 3.13 -0.60 -11.24
N LYS A 191 4.24 -0.46 -11.97
CA LYS A 191 4.23 -0.20 -13.42
C LYS A 191 3.37 -1.23 -14.16
N ALA A 192 2.59 -0.74 -15.11
CA ALA A 192 1.73 -1.51 -16.02
C ALA A 192 0.56 -2.28 -15.37
N VAL A 193 0.30 -2.11 -14.07
CA VAL A 193 -0.92 -2.67 -13.46
C VAL A 193 -2.17 -2.09 -14.14
N LYS A 194 -3.16 -2.96 -14.36
CA LYS A 194 -4.46 -2.58 -14.91
C LYS A 194 -5.57 -3.04 -13.98
N PHE A 195 -6.65 -2.28 -13.95
CA PHE A 195 -7.84 -2.59 -13.18
C PHE A 195 -9.03 -2.78 -14.11
N HIS A 196 -9.90 -3.71 -13.76
CA HIS A 196 -11.21 -3.86 -14.36
C HIS A 196 -12.24 -3.78 -13.24
N SER A 197 -13.03 -2.72 -13.24
CA SER A 197 -14.07 -2.49 -12.23
C SER A 197 -15.43 -2.28 -12.88
N LYS A 198 -16.48 -2.71 -12.20
CA LYS A 198 -17.86 -2.37 -12.56
C LYS A 198 -18.26 -0.99 -12.04
N GLU A 199 -17.78 -0.67 -10.83
CA GLU A 199 -18.07 0.59 -10.16
C GLU A 199 -16.76 1.25 -9.74
N VAL A 200 -16.63 2.54 -10.03
CA VAL A 200 -15.47 3.34 -9.65
C VAL A 200 -15.97 4.60 -8.96
N ASP A 201 -15.61 4.77 -7.69
CA ASP A 201 -15.79 6.00 -6.94
C ASP A 201 -14.42 6.69 -6.85
N ALA A 202 -14.30 7.86 -7.47
CA ALA A 202 -13.06 8.61 -7.51
C ALA A 202 -13.34 10.10 -7.32
N ARG A 203 -12.48 10.76 -6.55
CA ARG A 203 -12.46 12.22 -6.46
C ARG A 203 -11.28 12.76 -7.26
N PHE A 204 -11.59 13.48 -8.33
CA PHE A 204 -10.59 14.21 -9.10
C PHE A 204 -11.06 15.64 -9.30
N THR A 205 -10.11 16.58 -9.26
CA THR A 205 -10.34 18.01 -9.42
C THR A 205 -9.78 18.52 -10.75
N THR A 206 -9.16 17.65 -11.55
CA THR A 206 -8.52 17.99 -12.82
C THR A 206 -8.86 17.00 -13.93
N ALA A 207 -8.90 17.49 -15.18
CA ALA A 207 -9.07 16.64 -16.36
C ALA A 207 -7.90 15.65 -16.55
N ASN A 208 -6.68 16.06 -16.21
CA ASN A 208 -5.50 15.19 -16.30
C ASN A 208 -5.62 13.97 -15.37
N GLY A 209 -6.11 14.15 -14.15
CA GLY A 209 -6.35 13.03 -13.22
C GLY A 209 -7.35 12.02 -13.79
N PHE A 210 -8.39 12.49 -14.48
CA PHE A 210 -9.37 11.62 -15.14
C PHE A 210 -8.77 10.84 -16.32
N GLU A 211 -7.95 11.48 -17.17
CA GLU A 211 -7.26 10.78 -18.27
C GLU A 211 -6.25 9.75 -17.74
N LYS A 212 -5.52 10.07 -16.68
CA LYS A 212 -4.61 9.12 -16.03
C LYS A 212 -5.34 7.92 -15.41
N LEU A 213 -6.54 8.13 -14.88
CA LEU A 213 -7.40 7.02 -14.45
C LEU A 213 -7.77 6.11 -15.62
N LYS A 214 -8.14 6.66 -16.79
CA LYS A 214 -8.45 5.84 -17.97
C LYS A 214 -7.27 4.99 -18.41
N GLU A 215 -6.04 5.50 -18.31
CA GLU A 215 -4.84 4.75 -18.68
C GLU A 215 -4.72 3.45 -17.87
N ILE A 216 -5.08 3.43 -16.58
CA ILE A 216 -4.97 2.24 -15.73
C ILE A 216 -6.20 1.33 -15.74
N MET A 217 -7.33 1.80 -16.25
CA MET A 217 -8.55 1.00 -16.40
C MET A 217 -8.53 0.22 -17.72
N LYS A 218 -8.84 -1.08 -17.69
CA LYS A 218 -9.01 -1.88 -18.91
C LYS A 218 -10.46 -1.84 -19.36
N GLY A 219 -10.67 -1.24 -20.53
CA GLY A 219 -11.97 -1.15 -21.20
C GLY A 219 -12.85 -0.08 -20.58
N PHE A 220 -12.87 1.08 -21.22
CA PHE A 220 -14.06 1.94 -21.29
C PHE A 220 -14.69 1.71 -22.66
#